data_AF-A0A1Z4RN64-F1
#
_entry.id   AF-A0A1Z4RN64-F1
#
_cell.length_a   1.000
_cell.length_b   1.000
_cell.length_c   1.000
_cell.angle_alpha   90.00
_cell.angle_beta   90.00
_cell.angle_gamma   90.00
#
_symmetry.space_group_name_H-M   'P 1'
#
loop_
_entity.id
_entity.type
_entity.pdbx_description
1 polymer ?
#
loop_
_entity_poly.entity_id
_entity_poly.type
_entity_poly.pdbx_seq_one_letter_code
_entity_poly.pdbx_strand_id
1 'polypeptide(L)'
;MTITTTKSLYSFEEYLQDEHEPDNRYELVYGKLELINPPTFRHILICDFIRDILKAEINRLQLPRLAMREAGIKTGWRKSRIAELYIVEKEQVINSIVESGVLETPPILVIEVVSTESI
;
A
#
# COMPACT_ATOMS: atom_id res chain seq x y z
N MET A 1 25.38 29.91 12.55
CA MET A 1 25.32 28.51 13.04
C MET A 1 24.39 27.75 12.11
N THR A 2 24.96 27.00 11.17
CA THR A 2 24.20 26.18 10.23
C THR A 2 23.83 24.90 10.95
N ILE A 3 22.56 24.77 11.33
CA ILE A 3 22.04 23.56 11.95
C ILE A 3 21.92 22.53 10.82
N THR A 4 22.93 21.70 10.67
CA THR A 4 22.85 20.53 9.78
C THR A 4 21.88 19.55 10.45
N THR A 5 20.59 19.65 10.12
CA THR A 5 19.61 18.64 10.50
C THR A 5 19.97 17.37 9.75
N THR A 6 20.71 16.47 10.40
CA THR A 6 20.81 15.07 9.97
C THR A 6 19.38 14.57 9.84
N LYS A 7 18.87 14.42 8.62
CA LYS A 7 17.51 13.92 8.37
C LYS A 7 17.46 12.51 8.95
N SER A 8 16.94 12.37 10.16
CA SER A 8 16.85 11.08 10.84
C SER A 8 16.05 10.13 9.93
N LEU A 9 16.57 8.92 9.73
CA LEU A 9 15.85 7.91 8.97
C LEU A 9 14.65 7.46 9.80
N TYR A 10 13.47 7.50 9.20
CA TYR A 10 12.25 6.99 9.79
C TYR A 10 12.36 5.48 10.05
N SER A 11 11.96 5.07 11.24
CA SER A 11 11.53 3.70 11.55
C SER A 11 10.18 3.41 10.90
N PHE A 12 9.79 2.14 10.90
CA PHE A 12 8.48 1.75 10.38
C PHE A 12 7.36 2.21 11.31
N GLU A 13 7.59 2.15 12.61
CA GLU A 13 6.63 2.57 13.64
C GLU A 13 6.38 4.09 13.58
N GLU A 14 7.43 4.89 13.37
CA GLU A 14 7.30 6.33 13.13
C GLU A 14 6.47 6.61 11.86
N TYR A 15 6.71 5.87 10.77
CA TYR A 15 5.92 5.98 9.54
C TYR A 15 4.42 5.68 9.73
N LEU A 16 4.07 4.73 10.60
CA LEU A 16 2.65 4.39 10.85
C LEU A 16 1.90 5.44 11.68
N GLN A 17 2.62 6.22 12.48
CA GLN A 17 2.06 7.21 13.40
C GLN A 17 2.09 8.63 12.85
N ASP A 18 2.78 8.85 11.72
CA ASP A 18 3.04 10.20 11.24
C ASP A 18 1.77 10.84 10.65
N GLU A 19 1.35 11.96 11.25
CA GLU A 19 0.30 12.85 10.75
C GLU A 19 0.86 13.69 9.59
N HIS A 20 1.26 13.03 8.52
CA HIS A 20 1.66 13.70 7.30
C HIS A 20 0.50 14.51 6.70
N GLU A 21 0.86 15.44 5.80
CA GLU A 21 -0.15 16.23 5.07
C GLU A 21 -1.23 15.30 4.47
N PRO A 22 -2.51 15.53 4.81
CA PRO A 22 -3.58 14.55 4.56
C PRO A 22 -3.84 14.28 3.07
N ASP A 23 -3.41 15.17 2.19
CA ASP A 23 -3.57 15.05 0.74
C ASP A 23 -2.43 14.27 0.06
N ASN A 24 -1.36 13.97 0.80
CA ASN A 24 -0.16 13.33 0.27
C ASN A 24 -0.07 11.87 0.70
N ARG A 25 0.29 10.99 -0.24
CA ARG A 25 0.58 9.58 0.03
C ARG A 25 2.07 9.33 -0.04
N TYR A 26 2.60 8.63 0.96
CA TYR A 26 4.04 8.36 1.05
C TYR A 26 4.34 6.86 1.16
N GLU A 27 5.42 6.45 0.49
CA GLU A 27 6.07 5.17 0.73
C GLU A 27 7.28 5.34 1.64
N LEU A 28 7.55 4.33 2.47
CA LEU A 28 8.77 4.27 3.24
C LEU A 28 9.84 3.53 2.43
N VAL A 29 10.91 4.20 2.05
CA VAL A 29 12.00 3.68 1.22
C VAL A 29 13.32 3.79 1.96
N TYR A 30 13.73 2.70 2.60
CA TYR A 30 14.95 2.65 3.43
C TYR A 30 15.00 3.75 4.50
N GLY A 31 13.86 4.04 5.13
CA GLY A 31 13.74 5.07 6.16
C GLY A 31 13.58 6.49 5.63
N LYS A 32 13.31 6.66 4.34
CA LYS A 32 12.94 7.93 3.71
C LYS A 32 11.49 7.88 3.25
N LEU A 33 10.79 8.99 3.35
CA LEU A 33 9.44 9.13 2.80
C LEU A 33 9.54 9.59 1.36
N GLU A 34 8.98 8.81 0.45
CA GLU A 34 8.89 9.14 -0.98
C GLU A 34 7.42 9.40 -1.33
N LEU A 35 7.16 10.58 -1.90
CA LEU A 35 5.81 11.01 -2.29
C LEU A 35 5.35 10.19 -3.50
N ILE A 36 4.13 9.67 -3.43
CA ILE A 36 3.46 9.00 -4.56
C ILE A 36 2.63 10.03 -5.32
N ASN A 37 2.94 10.17 -6.61
CA ASN A 37 2.11 10.97 -7.50
C ASN A 37 0.73 10.31 -7.71
N PRO A 38 -0.34 11.10 -7.85
CA PRO A 38 -1.64 10.56 -8.21
C PRO A 38 -1.59 9.77 -9.54
N PRO A 39 -2.22 8.59 -9.63
CA PRO A 39 -2.26 7.83 -10.86
C PRO A 39 -3.18 8.50 -11.90
N THR A 40 -2.96 8.20 -13.18
CA THR A 40 -3.88 8.62 -14.25
C THR A 40 -5.23 7.90 -14.15
N PHE A 41 -6.30 8.50 -14.66
CA PHE A 41 -7.61 7.82 -14.72
C PHE A 41 -7.56 6.48 -15.47
N ARG A 42 -6.77 6.38 -16.54
CA ARG A 42 -6.60 5.11 -17.28
C ARG A 42 -6.06 4.01 -16.36
N HIS A 43 -5.04 4.35 -15.58
CA HIS A 43 -4.44 3.43 -14.63
C HIS A 43 -5.44 3.00 -13.55
N ILE A 44 -6.18 3.95 -12.97
CA ILE A 44 -7.25 3.67 -12.00
C ILE A 44 -8.29 2.70 -12.57
N LEU A 45 -8.76 2.93 -13.80
CA LEU A 45 -9.79 2.11 -14.44
C LEU A 45 -9.31 0.67 -14.73
N ILE A 46 -8.03 0.49 -15.09
CA ILE A 46 -7.46 -0.85 -15.27
C ILE A 46 -7.44 -1.59 -13.92
N CYS A 47 -7.00 -0.91 -12.86
CA CYS A 47 -6.99 -1.49 -11.52
C CYS A 47 -8.41 -1.87 -11.08
N ASP A 48 -9.40 -0.99 -11.23
CA ASP A 48 -10.78 -1.32 -10.87
C ASP A 48 -11.33 -2.51 -11.65
N PHE A 49 -11.08 -2.58 -12.96
CA PHE A 49 -11.50 -3.72 -13.79
C PHE A 49 -10.91 -5.04 -13.28
N ILE A 50 -9.61 -5.08 -13.00
CA ILE A 50 -8.93 -6.28 -12.48
C ILE A 50 -9.50 -6.67 -11.11
N ARG A 51 -9.67 -5.69 -10.21
CA ARG A 51 -10.25 -5.91 -8.88
C ARG A 51 -11.63 -6.55 -8.97
N ASP A 52 -12.50 -6.02 -9.83
CA ASP A 52 -13.88 -6.46 -9.91
C ASP A 52 -13.99 -7.89 -10.45
N ILE A 53 -13.14 -8.29 -11.40
CA ILE A 53 -13.00 -9.69 -11.83
C ILE A 53 -12.56 -10.58 -10.66
N LEU A 54 -11.54 -10.17 -9.91
CA LEU A 54 -11.04 -10.95 -8.77
C LEU A 54 -12.10 -11.09 -7.68
N LYS A 55 -12.84 -10.02 -7.37
CA LYS A 55 -13.97 -10.06 -6.43
C LYS A 55 -15.05 -11.02 -6.89
N ALA A 56 -15.41 -11.00 -8.18
CA ALA A 56 -16.39 -11.91 -8.74
C ALA A 56 -15.95 -13.38 -8.59
N GLU A 57 -14.69 -13.70 -8.88
CA GLU A 57 -14.17 -15.05 -8.75
C GLU A 57 -14.05 -15.52 -7.29
N ILE A 58 -13.58 -14.65 -6.39
CA ILE A 58 -13.54 -14.93 -4.94
C ILE A 58 -14.94 -15.27 -4.43
N ASN A 59 -15.95 -14.47 -4.82
CA ASN A 59 -17.33 -14.71 -4.44
C ASN A 59 -17.90 -16.01 -5.04
N ARG A 60 -17.65 -16.25 -6.33
CA ARG A 60 -18.09 -17.47 -7.04
C ARG A 60 -17.54 -18.74 -6.39
N LEU A 61 -16.28 -18.68 -5.93
CA LEU A 61 -15.59 -19.78 -5.28
C LEU A 61 -15.79 -19.81 -3.75
N GLN A 62 -16.48 -18.83 -3.17
CA GLN A 62 -16.69 -18.68 -1.72
C GLN A 62 -15.39 -18.72 -0.91
N LEU A 63 -14.32 -18.12 -1.44
CA LEU A 63 -13.04 -18.09 -0.76
C LEU A 63 -13.07 -17.06 0.39
N PRO A 64 -12.45 -17.35 1.56
CA PRO A 64 -12.36 -16.42 2.69
C PRO A 64 -11.31 -15.32 2.44
N ARG A 65 -11.30 -14.73 1.24
CA ARG A 65 -10.29 -13.78 0.79
C ARG A 65 -10.91 -12.43 0.43
N LEU A 66 -10.08 -11.40 0.45
CA LEU A 66 -10.46 -10.05 0.05
C LEU A 66 -9.55 -9.58 -1.09
N ALA A 67 -10.14 -9.00 -2.14
CA ALA A 67 -9.43 -8.24 -3.15
C ALA A 67 -9.56 -6.75 -2.81
N MET A 68 -8.44 -6.11 -2.49
CA MET A 68 -8.39 -4.75 -1.97
C MET A 68 -7.41 -3.89 -2.78
N ARG A 69 -7.46 -2.58 -2.52
CA ARG A 69 -6.58 -1.56 -3.11
C ARG A 69 -6.16 -0.59 -2.01
N GLU A 70 -5.08 0.14 -2.27
CA GLU A 70 -4.70 1.36 -1.51
C GLU A 70 -4.31 1.13 -0.04
N ALA A 71 -3.72 -0.03 0.28
CA ALA A 71 -3.04 -0.24 1.55
C ALA A 71 -1.53 -0.24 1.37
N GLY A 72 -0.83 0.22 2.40
CA GLY A 72 0.61 -0.01 2.51
C GLY A 72 0.89 -1.50 2.76
N ILE A 73 2.07 -1.95 2.38
CA ILE A 73 2.58 -3.29 2.64
C ILE A 73 4.00 -3.16 3.16
N LYS A 74 4.26 -3.67 4.35
CA LYS A 74 5.60 -3.75 4.91
C LYS A 74 6.43 -4.73 4.09
N THR A 75 7.44 -4.21 3.41
CA THR A 75 8.35 -5.00 2.56
C THR A 75 9.75 -5.16 3.18
N GLY A 76 9.93 -4.68 4.41
CA GLY A 76 11.17 -4.80 5.16
C GLY A 76 11.21 -3.87 6.38
N TRP A 77 12.35 -3.89 7.09
CA TRP A 77 12.52 -3.19 8.37
C TRP A 77 12.17 -1.70 8.35
N ARG A 78 12.56 -0.99 7.28
CA ARG A 78 12.22 0.42 7.04
C ARG A 78 11.68 0.59 5.63
N LYS A 79 10.73 -0.28 5.28
CA LYS A 79 10.14 -0.29 3.96
C LYS A 79 8.64 -0.56 4.00
N SER A 80 7.89 0.31 3.36
CA SER A 80 6.47 0.15 3.08
C SER A 80 6.22 0.58 1.64
N ARG A 81 5.37 -0.14 0.91
CA ARG A 81 4.95 0.17 -0.45
C ARG A 81 3.43 0.22 -0.53
N ILE A 82 2.87 1.16 -1.28
CA ILE A 82 1.42 1.18 -1.51
C ILE A 82 1.15 0.33 -2.74
N ALA A 83 0.51 -0.81 -2.51
CA ALA A 83 0.12 -1.69 -3.61
C ALA A 83 -1.13 -1.16 -4.32
N GLU A 84 -1.15 -1.24 -5.65
CA GLU A 84 -2.32 -0.85 -6.42
C GLU A 84 -3.49 -1.82 -6.22
N LEU A 85 -3.18 -3.11 -6.19
CA LEU A 85 -4.09 -4.20 -5.85
C LEU A 85 -3.38 -5.33 -5.10
N TYR A 86 -4.13 -5.98 -4.21
CA TYR A 86 -3.65 -7.18 -3.55
C TYR A 86 -4.79 -8.09 -3.08
N ILE A 87 -4.45 -9.36 -2.85
CA ILE A 87 -5.34 -10.37 -2.26
C ILE A 87 -4.80 -10.79 -0.89
N VAL A 88 -5.67 -10.81 0.11
CA VAL A 88 -5.36 -11.23 1.49
C VAL A 88 -6.41 -12.20 2.01
N GLU A 89 -6.05 -13.00 3.01
CA GLU A 89 -7.03 -13.73 3.81
C GLU A 89 -7.85 -12.72 4.64
N LYS A 90 -9.15 -12.95 4.75
CA LYS A 90 -10.10 -12.04 5.40
C LYS A 90 -9.72 -11.79 6.87
N GLU A 91 -9.23 -12.82 7.54
CA GLU A 91 -8.81 -12.78 8.94
C GLU A 91 -7.64 -11.82 9.16
N GLN A 92 -6.72 -11.67 8.18
CA GLN A 92 -5.60 -10.73 8.28
C GLN A 92 -6.08 -9.28 8.40
N VAL A 93 -7.20 -8.94 7.76
CA VAL A 93 -7.74 -7.58 7.77
C VAL A 93 -8.65 -7.34 8.97
N ILE A 94 -9.50 -8.32 9.32
CA ILE A 94 -10.43 -8.16 10.45
C ILE A 94 -9.69 -7.93 11.76
N ASN A 95 -8.56 -8.60 11.96
CA ASN A 95 -7.77 -8.48 13.18
C ASN A 95 -7.11 -7.09 13.32
N SER A 96 -6.96 -6.33 12.23
CA SER A 96 -6.29 -5.03 12.18
C SER A 96 -7.21 -3.90 11.68
N ILE A 97 -8.53 -4.06 11.76
CA ILE A 97 -9.50 -3.15 11.13
C ILE A 97 -9.47 -1.71 11.67
N VAL A 98 -8.94 -1.50 12.87
CA VAL A 98 -8.79 -0.18 13.53
C VAL A 98 -7.36 0.35 13.48
N GLU A 99 -6.43 -0.42 12.93
CA GLU A 99 -5.03 -0.03 12.81
C GLU A 99 -4.79 0.76 11.51
N SER A 100 -3.60 1.34 11.37
CA SER A 100 -3.18 1.96 10.11
C SER A 100 -3.32 0.94 8.97
N GLY A 101 -3.80 1.38 7.81
CA GLY A 101 -4.02 0.54 6.63
C GLY A 101 -2.71 0.06 5.96
N VAL A 102 -1.84 -0.60 6.73
CA VAL A 102 -0.57 -1.17 6.29
C VAL A 102 -0.51 -2.63 6.70
N LEU A 103 -0.41 -3.51 5.71
CA LEU A 103 -0.24 -4.94 5.94
C LEU A 103 1.19 -5.23 6.41
N GLU A 104 1.33 -5.67 7.65
CA GLU A 104 2.61 -6.19 8.16
C GLU A 104 2.86 -7.65 7.78
N THR A 105 1.80 -8.38 7.45
CA THR A 105 1.90 -9.74 6.92
C THR A 105 1.80 -9.72 5.40
N PRO A 106 2.63 -10.51 4.68
CA PRO A 106 2.58 -10.53 3.23
C PRO A 106 1.19 -10.93 2.71
N PRO A 107 0.66 -10.24 1.68
CA PRO A 107 -0.54 -10.69 0.99
C PRO A 107 -0.25 -11.97 0.18
N ILE A 108 -1.33 -12.64 -0.24
CA ILE A 108 -1.28 -13.83 -1.10
C ILE A 108 -0.80 -13.45 -2.51
N LEU A 109 -1.23 -12.28 -2.99
CA LEU A 109 -0.93 -11.78 -4.32
C LEU A 109 -0.89 -10.26 -4.29
N VAL A 110 0.07 -9.67 -5.00
CA VAL A 110 0.12 -8.23 -5.34
C VAL A 110 0.11 -8.11 -6.85
N ILE A 111 -0.62 -7.12 -7.37
CA ILE A 111 -0.68 -6.81 -8.79
C ILE A 111 -0.37 -5.32 -8.96
N GLU A 112 0.64 -5.02 -9.77
CA GLU A 112 1.01 -3.66 -10.17
C GLU A 112 0.81 -3.48 -11.67
N VAL A 113 0.12 -2.42 -12.06
CA VAL A 113 -0.19 -2.04 -13.44
C VAL A 113 0.85 -1.04 -13.91
N VAL A 114 1.84 -1.52 -14.67
CA VAL A 114 2.89 -0.65 -15.20
C VAL A 114 2.32 0.45 -16.11
N SER A 115 2.78 1.68 -15.90
CA SER A 115 2.57 2.80 -16.81
C SER A 115 3.80 3.00 -17.70
N THR A 116 3.65 3.65 -18.85
CA THR A 116 4.79 3.94 -19.75
C THR A 116 5.82 4.88 -19.14
N GLU A 117 5.46 5.62 -18.09
CA GLU A 117 6.33 6.51 -17.32
C GLU A 117 7.08 5.76 -16.20
N SER A 118 6.79 4.46 -16.02
CA SER A 118 7.33 3.61 -14.96
C SER A 118 8.53 2.75 -15.40
N ILE A 119 9.17 3.05 -16.54
CA ILE A 119 10.38 2.38 -17.05
C ILE A 119 11.60 3.29 -16.92
#